data_AF-A0A1V6H0F5-F1
#
_entry.id   AF-A0A1V6H0F5-F1
#
_cell.length_a   1.000
_cell.length_b   1.000
_cell.length_c   1.000
_cell.angle_alpha   90.00
_cell.angle_beta   90.00
_cell.angle_gamma   90.00
#
_symmetry.space_group_name_H-M   'P 1'
#
loop_
_entity.id
_entity.type
_entity.pdbx_description
1 polymer ?
#
loop_
_entity_poly.entity_id
_entity_poly.type
_entity_poly.pdbx_seq_one_letter_code
_entity_poly.pdbx_strand_id
1 'polypeptide(L)'
;MSLSRYLFFITLLFLCATGLLLVGVSVLLMDTHEVHTFSSKLYQFSYDLSHAVIQAHYDLPYSDGPIRLFRESAKSFLEKPVLRLSLFYDPTGVYQDLVRKVLIVVEHFLNTPDGPDPNDLIISYFNVRPSLDDLIGRYRLVSANTLRHIVYATFFFLGLLLVLAILCVFLVFYPLMRDIQNLNHNRRSWIIFKELQSCKLKNRSVKRDE
;
A
#
# COMPACT_ATOMS: atom_id res chain seq x y z
N MET A 1 22.18 30.33 11.95
CA MET A 1 22.52 29.20 11.05
C MET A 1 22.87 29.76 9.68
N SER A 2 23.90 29.25 8.99
CA SER A 2 24.13 29.63 7.59
C SER A 2 23.00 29.08 6.72
N LEU A 3 22.57 29.84 5.72
CA LEU A 3 21.44 29.50 4.86
C LEU A 3 21.65 28.16 4.12
N SER A 4 22.90 27.81 3.81
CA SER A 4 23.28 26.49 3.29
C SER A 4 22.98 25.34 4.26
N ARG A 5 23.25 25.50 5.57
CA ARG A 5 22.93 24.47 6.57
C ARG A 5 21.41 24.33 6.74
N TYR A 6 20.68 25.45 6.73
CA TYR A 6 19.22 25.46 6.81
C TYR A 6 18.58 24.71 5.63
N LEU A 7 19.00 25.02 4.39
CA LEU A 7 18.51 24.33 3.20
C LEU A 7 18.83 22.82 3.24
N PHE A 8 20.02 22.44 3.69
CA PHE A 8 20.39 21.02 3.83
C PHE A 8 19.51 20.26 4.83
N PHE A 9 19.25 20.83 6.01
CA PHE A 9 18.37 20.18 6.99
C PHE A 9 16.93 20.05 6.50
N ILE A 10 16.42 21.08 5.83
CA ILE A 10 15.06 21.08 5.30
C ILE A 10 14.90 20.07 4.15
N THR A 11 15.84 20.01 3.21
CA THR A 11 15.77 19.05 2.11
C THR A 11 15.87 17.61 2.63
N LEU A 12 16.73 17.35 3.61
CA LEU A 12 16.83 16.04 4.24
C LEU A 12 15.51 15.65 4.93
N LEU A 13 14.89 16.58 5.66
CA LEU A 13 13.61 16.35 6.32
C LEU A 13 12.50 16.06 5.30
N PHE A 14 12.44 16.81 4.21
CA PHE A 14 11.50 16.55 3.10
C PHE A 14 11.74 15.19 2.46
N LEU A 15 12.99 14.78 2.25
CA LEU A 15 13.33 13.47 1.70
C LEU A 15 12.85 12.34 2.61
N CYS A 16 13.13 12.43 3.91
CA CYS A 16 12.66 11.47 4.91
C CYS A 16 11.13 11.41 4.98
N ALA A 17 10.46 12.56 5.01
CA ALA A 17 9.00 12.62 5.05
C ALA A 17 8.38 12.00 3.79
N THR A 18 8.92 12.30 2.60
CA THR A 18 8.47 11.71 1.34
C THR A 18 8.64 10.19 1.35
N GLY A 19 9.80 9.71 1.79
CA GLY A 19 10.08 8.28 1.89
C GLY A 19 9.11 7.55 2.81
N LEU A 20 8.83 8.12 4.00
CA LEU A 20 7.87 7.55 4.95
C LEU A 20 6.44 7.51 4.38
N LEU A 21 6.00 8.59 3.73
CA LEU A 21 4.67 8.66 3.11
C LEU A 21 4.53 7.64 1.97
N LEU A 22 5.57 7.48 1.13
CA LEU A 22 5.57 6.48 0.06
C LEU A 22 5.51 5.06 0.59
N VAL A 23 6.29 4.74 1.64
CA VAL A 23 6.21 3.43 2.32
C VAL A 23 4.79 3.20 2.84
N GLY A 24 4.17 4.20 3.45
CA GLY A 24 2.77 4.12 3.91
C GLY A 24 1.80 3.77 2.76
N VAL A 25 1.90 4.46 1.63
CA VAL A 25 1.08 4.17 0.43
C VAL A 25 1.34 2.77 -0.10
N SER A 26 2.59 2.35 -0.23
CA SER A 26 2.94 1.01 -0.71
C SER A 26 2.36 -0.09 0.16
N VAL A 27 2.42 0.07 1.48
CA VAL A 27 1.86 -0.91 2.42
C VAL A 27 0.33 -0.94 2.35
N LEU A 28 -0.34 0.20 2.22
CA LEU A 28 -1.80 0.25 2.04
C LEU A 28 -2.25 -0.44 0.75
N LEU A 29 -1.48 -0.31 -0.34
CA LEU A 29 -1.75 -1.01 -1.60
C LEU A 29 -1.53 -2.53 -1.47
N MET A 30 -0.47 -2.95 -0.76
CA MET A 30 -0.26 -4.37 -0.45
C MET A 30 -1.41 -4.93 0.39
N ASP A 31 -1.84 -4.23 1.43
CA ASP A 31 -2.95 -4.65 2.29
C ASP A 31 -4.27 -4.70 1.49
N THR A 32 -4.50 -3.78 0.55
CA THR A 32 -5.64 -3.84 -0.40
C THR A 32 -5.60 -5.12 -1.24
N HIS A 33 -4.44 -5.45 -1.80
CA HIS A 33 -4.25 -6.66 -2.58
C HIS A 33 -4.54 -7.92 -1.74
N GLU A 34 -4.02 -8.00 -0.52
CA GLU A 34 -4.28 -9.12 0.41
C GLU A 34 -5.77 -9.31 0.69
N VAL A 35 -6.52 -8.23 0.95
CA VAL A 35 -7.97 -8.30 1.19
C VAL A 35 -8.72 -8.81 -0.05
N HIS A 36 -8.34 -8.37 -1.25
CA HIS A 36 -8.93 -8.85 -2.50
C HIS A 36 -8.57 -10.30 -2.79
N THR A 37 -7.32 -10.70 -2.59
CA THR A 37 -6.87 -12.09 -2.75
C THR A 37 -7.61 -13.02 -1.79
N PHE A 38 -7.72 -12.66 -0.52
CA PHE A 38 -8.47 -13.46 0.45
C PHE A 38 -9.94 -13.58 0.08
N SER A 39 -10.57 -12.48 -0.34
CA SER A 39 -11.96 -12.48 -0.83
C SER A 39 -12.15 -13.45 -2.00
N SER A 40 -11.28 -13.36 -3.01
CA SER A 40 -11.30 -14.24 -4.19
C SER A 40 -11.16 -15.71 -3.81
N LYS A 41 -10.18 -16.04 -2.96
CA LYS A 41 -9.96 -17.41 -2.50
C LYS A 41 -11.16 -17.94 -1.67
N LEU A 42 -11.79 -17.10 -0.85
CA LEU A 42 -12.96 -17.49 -0.05
C LEU A 42 -14.18 -17.81 -0.94
N TYR A 43 -14.43 -17.02 -1.98
CA TYR A 43 -15.50 -17.30 -2.94
C TYR A 43 -15.22 -18.57 -3.74
N GLN A 44 -13.98 -18.76 -4.18
CA GLN A 44 -13.58 -19.98 -4.88
C GLN A 44 -13.77 -21.21 -3.98
N PHE A 45 -13.33 -21.14 -2.72
CA PHE A 45 -13.54 -22.19 -1.74
C PHE A 45 -15.02 -22.54 -1.55
N SER A 46 -15.88 -21.53 -1.37
CA SER A 46 -17.33 -21.73 -1.20
C SER A 46 -17.98 -22.38 -2.43
N TYR A 47 -17.54 -22.00 -3.62
CA TYR A 47 -18.00 -22.58 -4.88
C TYR A 47 -17.58 -24.04 -5.03
N ASP A 48 -16.29 -24.34 -4.84
CA ASP A 48 -15.72 -25.68 -4.96
C ASP A 48 -16.36 -26.64 -3.96
N LEU A 49 -16.59 -26.17 -2.72
CA LEU A 49 -17.29 -26.92 -1.68
C LEU A 49 -18.73 -27.26 -2.09
N SER A 50 -19.47 -26.27 -2.59
CA SER A 50 -20.86 -26.46 -3.03
C SER A 50 -20.93 -27.47 -4.18
N HIS A 51 -20.00 -27.39 -5.13
CA HIS A 51 -19.94 -28.28 -6.28
C HIS A 51 -19.60 -29.72 -5.89
N ALA A 52 -18.64 -29.93 -4.99
CA ALA A 52 -18.27 -31.25 -4.47
C ALA A 52 -19.46 -31.92 -3.76
N VAL A 53 -20.24 -31.17 -2.99
CA VAL A 53 -21.41 -31.69 -2.28
C VAL A 53 -22.54 -32.04 -3.24
N ILE A 54 -22.80 -31.21 -4.26
CA ILE A 54 -23.79 -31.52 -5.30
C ILE A 54 -23.40 -32.82 -6.01
N GLN A 55 -22.14 -33.00 -6.38
CA GLN A 55 -21.67 -34.25 -7.01
C GLN A 55 -21.83 -35.46 -6.09
N ALA A 56 -21.48 -35.31 -4.80
CA ALA A 56 -21.68 -36.35 -3.78
C ALA A 56 -23.15 -36.72 -3.58
N HIS A 57 -24.06 -35.74 -3.64
CA HIS A 57 -25.49 -35.94 -3.39
C HIS A 57 -26.23 -36.61 -4.56
N TYR A 58 -25.72 -36.49 -5.79
CA TYR A 58 -26.36 -37.02 -7.00
C TYR A 58 -25.71 -38.30 -7.55
N ASP A 59 -24.85 -38.98 -6.78
CA ASP A 59 -24.12 -40.20 -7.19
C ASP A 59 -23.39 -40.07 -8.55
N LEU A 60 -23.03 -38.84 -8.93
CA LEU A 60 -22.18 -38.59 -10.09
C LEU A 60 -20.79 -39.15 -9.79
N PRO A 61 -20.06 -39.70 -10.80
CA PRO A 61 -18.80 -40.41 -10.58
C PRO A 61 -17.87 -39.58 -9.69
N TYR A 62 -17.76 -40.02 -8.44
CA TYR A 62 -17.03 -39.32 -7.40
C TYR A 62 -15.55 -39.38 -7.76
N SER A 63 -15.01 -38.24 -8.15
CA SER A 63 -13.59 -38.06 -8.40
C SER A 63 -12.95 -37.54 -7.12
N ASP A 64 -11.84 -38.12 -6.68
CA ASP A 64 -11.03 -37.58 -5.58
C ASP A 64 -10.36 -36.23 -5.95
N GLY A 65 -10.41 -35.85 -7.23
CA GLY A 65 -9.78 -34.63 -7.77
C GLY A 65 -10.30 -33.34 -7.12
N PRO A 66 -11.63 -33.06 -7.15
CA PRO A 66 -12.23 -31.89 -6.50
C PRO A 66 -11.90 -31.74 -5.02
N ILE A 67 -11.91 -32.84 -4.24
CA ILE A 67 -11.59 -32.80 -2.80
C ILE A 67 -10.11 -32.57 -2.55
N ARG A 68 -9.23 -33.15 -3.39
CA ARG A 68 -7.79 -32.88 -3.33
C ARG A 68 -7.45 -31.43 -3.71
N LEU A 69 -8.01 -30.93 -4.81
CA LEU A 69 -7.87 -29.53 -5.25
C LEU A 69 -8.43 -28.56 -4.20
N PHE A 70 -9.53 -28.94 -3.55
CA PHE A 70 -10.13 -28.23 -2.43
C PHE A 70 -9.18 -28.19 -1.21
N ARG A 71 -8.63 -29.34 -0.80
CA ARG A 71 -7.69 -29.41 0.34
C ARG A 71 -6.39 -28.66 0.05
N GLU A 72 -5.88 -28.71 -1.18
CA GLU A 72 -4.70 -27.95 -1.61
C GLU A 72 -4.98 -26.44 -1.62
N SER A 73 -6.13 -26.01 -2.15
CA SER A 73 -6.57 -24.61 -2.13
C SER A 73 -6.81 -24.11 -0.72
N ALA A 74 -7.36 -24.94 0.16
CA ALA A 74 -7.60 -24.62 1.55
C ALA A 74 -6.30 -24.55 2.37
N LYS A 75 -5.29 -25.39 2.08
CA LYS A 75 -3.94 -25.25 2.65
C LYS A 75 -3.28 -23.93 2.24
N SER A 76 -3.42 -23.49 0.99
CA SER A 76 -2.99 -22.15 0.54
C SER A 76 -3.87 -21.02 1.10
N PHE A 77 -5.11 -21.31 1.48
CA PHE A 77 -6.02 -20.35 2.12
C PHE A 77 -5.70 -20.13 3.60
N LEU A 78 -5.14 -21.14 4.28
CA LEU A 78 -4.66 -21.05 5.67
C LEU A 78 -3.41 -20.18 5.84
N GLU A 79 -2.75 -19.78 4.75
CA GLU A 79 -1.77 -18.71 4.77
C GLU A 79 -2.47 -17.40 5.16
N LYS A 80 -2.25 -16.98 6.41
CA LYS A 80 -2.93 -15.81 6.98
C LYS A 80 -2.59 -14.56 6.18
N PRO A 81 -3.58 -13.78 5.68
CA PRO A 81 -3.29 -12.47 5.14
C PRO A 81 -2.66 -11.61 6.23
N VAL A 82 -1.48 -11.07 5.96
CA VAL A 82 -0.75 -10.23 6.91
C VAL A 82 -1.09 -8.77 6.63
N LEU A 83 -2.06 -8.23 7.38
CA LEU A 83 -2.37 -6.81 7.36
C LEU A 83 -1.31 -6.02 8.15
N ARG A 84 -0.44 -5.33 7.42
CA ARG A 84 0.76 -4.68 7.98
C ARG A 84 0.45 -3.34 8.65
N LEU A 85 -0.57 -2.63 8.19
CA LEU A 85 -1.03 -1.35 8.77
C LEU A 85 -2.45 -1.43 9.34
N SER A 86 -2.87 -2.59 9.85
CA SER A 86 -4.22 -2.83 10.38
C SER A 86 -4.71 -1.78 11.38
N LEU A 87 -3.83 -1.21 12.21
CA LEU A 87 -4.18 -0.15 13.17
C LEU A 87 -4.80 1.12 12.52
N PHE A 88 -4.51 1.40 11.25
CA PHE A 88 -5.00 2.61 10.57
C PHE A 88 -6.42 2.49 10.01
N TYR A 89 -6.89 1.27 9.76
CA TYR A 89 -8.16 1.04 9.05
C TYR A 89 -9.00 -0.12 9.62
N ASP A 90 -8.45 -0.90 10.55
CA ASP A 90 -9.12 -1.90 11.39
C ASP A 90 -8.64 -1.80 12.86
N PRO A 91 -8.82 -0.63 13.52
CA PRO A 91 -8.31 -0.40 14.88
C PRO A 91 -8.95 -1.32 15.93
N THR A 92 -10.15 -1.83 15.67
CA THR A 92 -10.87 -2.76 16.54
C THR A 92 -10.56 -4.23 16.24
N GLY A 93 -9.78 -4.52 15.20
CA GLY A 93 -9.41 -5.89 14.79
C GLY A 93 -10.59 -6.72 14.28
N VAL A 94 -11.67 -6.09 13.85
CA VAL A 94 -12.91 -6.78 13.43
C VAL A 94 -12.68 -7.58 12.16
N TYR A 95 -11.89 -7.05 11.22
CA TYR A 95 -11.54 -7.79 10.01
C TYR A 95 -10.62 -8.97 10.33
N GLN A 96 -9.60 -8.76 11.16
CA GLN A 96 -8.68 -9.84 11.55
C GLN A 96 -9.37 -10.97 12.32
N ASP A 97 -10.26 -10.64 13.25
CA ASP A 97 -11.06 -11.62 14.00
C ASP A 97 -11.99 -12.42 13.07
N LEU A 98 -12.60 -11.75 12.10
CA LEU A 98 -13.48 -12.40 11.13
C LEU A 98 -12.72 -13.34 10.20
N VAL A 99 -11.57 -12.91 9.67
CA VAL A 99 -10.66 -13.77 8.90
C VAL A 99 -10.26 -14.97 9.75
N ARG A 100 -9.88 -14.78 11.02
CA ARG A 100 -9.53 -15.88 11.92
C ARG A 100 -10.68 -16.87 12.10
N LYS A 101 -11.92 -16.39 12.30
CA LYS A 101 -13.11 -17.24 12.43
C LYS A 101 -13.38 -18.06 11.18
N VAL A 102 -13.27 -17.43 10.00
CA VAL A 102 -13.38 -18.13 8.71
C VAL A 102 -12.31 -19.22 8.61
N LEU A 103 -11.05 -18.92 8.94
CA LEU A 103 -9.96 -19.89 8.91
C LEU A 103 -10.20 -21.08 9.85
N ILE A 104 -10.71 -20.84 11.06
CA ILE A 104 -11.04 -21.92 12.02
C ILE A 104 -12.15 -22.82 11.48
N VAL A 105 -13.19 -22.25 10.86
CA VAL A 105 -14.28 -23.03 10.27
C VAL A 105 -13.80 -23.85 9.08
N VAL A 106 -12.94 -23.28 8.23
CA VAL A 106 -12.30 -23.99 7.11
C VAL A 106 -11.38 -25.11 7.62
N GLU A 107 -10.56 -24.83 8.63
CA GLU A 107 -9.68 -25.80 9.28
C GLU A 107 -10.47 -26.95 9.94
N HIS A 108 -11.58 -26.63 10.62
CA HIS A 108 -12.46 -27.63 11.20
C HIS A 108 -13.03 -28.55 10.12
N PHE A 109 -13.50 -27.99 9.00
CA PHE A 109 -13.98 -28.77 7.86
C PHE A 109 -12.88 -29.69 7.30
N LEU A 110 -11.65 -29.18 7.12
CA LEU A 110 -10.50 -29.97 6.62
C LEU A 110 -10.08 -31.12 7.54
N ASN A 111 -10.29 -30.98 8.85
CA ASN A 111 -9.89 -31.98 9.84
C ASN A 111 -10.99 -33.03 10.12
N THR A 112 -12.19 -32.87 9.55
CA THR A 112 -13.26 -33.88 9.54
C THR A 112 -12.86 -35.05 8.61
N PRO A 113 -13.20 -36.30 8.94
CA PRO A 113 -12.35 -37.47 8.68
C PRO A 113 -12.17 -37.78 7.18
N ASP A 114 -11.02 -38.41 6.90
CA ASP A 114 -10.49 -38.89 5.61
C ASP A 114 -11.31 -40.03 4.95
N GLY A 115 -12.60 -40.15 5.26
CA GLY A 115 -13.44 -41.20 4.71
C GLY A 115 -13.80 -40.93 3.24
N PRO A 116 -13.64 -41.91 2.32
CA PRO A 116 -14.15 -41.83 0.95
C PRO A 116 -15.69 -41.94 0.88
N ASP A 117 -16.39 -41.88 2.02
CA ASP A 117 -17.84 -41.99 2.07
C ASP A 117 -18.47 -40.63 1.70
N PRO A 118 -19.19 -40.53 0.57
CA PRO A 118 -19.89 -39.30 0.18
C PRO A 118 -20.88 -38.82 1.25
N ASN A 119 -21.40 -39.69 2.11
CA ASN A 119 -22.31 -39.31 3.19
C ASN A 119 -21.64 -38.49 4.29
N ASP A 120 -20.39 -38.81 4.64
CA ASP A 120 -19.64 -38.07 5.67
C ASP A 120 -19.31 -36.64 5.20
N LEU A 121 -19.03 -36.48 3.90
CA LEU A 121 -18.82 -35.17 3.27
C LEU A 121 -20.09 -34.33 3.26
N ILE A 122 -21.23 -34.94 2.94
CA ILE A 122 -22.55 -34.28 2.93
C ILE A 122 -22.93 -33.84 4.35
N ILE A 123 -22.78 -34.70 5.35
CA ILE A 123 -23.10 -34.40 6.75
C ILE A 123 -22.19 -33.28 7.29
N SER A 124 -20.88 -33.38 7.04
CA SER A 124 -19.91 -32.36 7.47
C SER A 124 -20.18 -31.00 6.81
N TYR A 125 -20.59 -31.01 5.54
CA TYR A 125 -21.00 -29.80 4.84
C TYR A 125 -22.26 -29.17 5.43
N PHE A 126 -23.32 -29.93 5.68
CA PHE A 126 -24.56 -29.38 6.24
C PHE A 126 -24.36 -28.85 7.68
N ASN A 127 -23.39 -29.38 8.42
CA ASN A 127 -23.01 -28.85 9.73
C ASN A 127 -22.23 -27.52 9.63
N VAL A 128 -21.36 -27.37 8.63
CA VAL A 128 -20.49 -26.19 8.49
C VAL A 128 -21.14 -25.05 7.68
N ARG A 129 -21.96 -25.36 6.68
CA ARG A 129 -22.54 -24.41 5.72
C ARG A 129 -23.24 -23.21 6.36
N PRO A 130 -24.15 -23.35 7.36
CA PRO A 130 -24.83 -22.20 7.93
C PRO A 130 -23.87 -21.20 8.58
N SER A 131 -22.82 -21.71 9.23
CA SER A 131 -21.78 -20.89 9.83
C SER A 131 -20.89 -20.22 8.78
N LEU A 132 -20.58 -20.92 7.69
CA LEU A 132 -19.77 -20.39 6.60
C LEU A 132 -20.52 -19.31 5.81
N ASP A 133 -21.81 -19.51 5.51
CA ASP A 133 -22.64 -18.54 4.79
C ASP A 133 -22.82 -17.24 5.61
N ASP A 134 -23.07 -17.34 6.92
CA ASP A 134 -23.13 -16.16 7.81
C ASP A 134 -21.78 -15.43 7.86
N LEU A 135 -20.67 -16.17 7.99
CA LEU A 135 -19.32 -15.59 8.02
C LEU A 135 -18.94 -14.93 6.68
N ILE A 136 -19.31 -15.51 5.53
CA ILE A 136 -19.11 -14.92 4.20
C ILE A 136 -19.95 -13.64 4.06
N GLY A 137 -21.20 -13.66 4.52
CA GLY A 137 -22.07 -12.49 4.52
C GLY A 137 -21.50 -11.33 5.34
N ARG A 138 -21.03 -11.62 6.55
CA ARG A 138 -20.34 -10.64 7.42
C ARG A 138 -19.02 -10.19 6.80
N TYR A 139 -18.26 -11.12 6.20
CA TYR A 139 -16.98 -10.81 5.55
C TYR A 139 -17.15 -9.80 4.45
N ARG A 140 -18.14 -9.97 3.58
CA ARG A 140 -18.43 -9.03 2.49
C ARG A 140 -18.67 -7.60 2.98
N LEU A 141 -19.39 -7.45 4.08
CA LEU A 141 -19.68 -6.14 4.66
C LEU A 141 -18.43 -5.52 5.31
N VAL A 142 -17.73 -6.31 6.12
CA VAL A 142 -16.53 -5.85 6.83
C VAL A 142 -15.41 -5.54 5.85
N SER A 143 -15.14 -6.42 4.88
CA SER A 143 -14.10 -6.22 3.86
C SER A 143 -14.36 -4.98 3.00
N ALA A 144 -15.61 -4.72 2.62
CA ALA A 144 -15.96 -3.51 1.88
C ALA A 144 -15.73 -2.24 2.71
N ASN A 145 -16.06 -2.28 4.00
CA ASN A 145 -15.79 -1.18 4.91
C ASN A 145 -14.28 -0.97 5.10
N THR A 146 -13.52 -2.04 5.32
CA THR A 146 -12.05 -2.03 5.46
C THR A 146 -11.38 -1.47 4.19
N LEU A 147 -11.77 -1.93 3.00
CA LEU A 147 -11.28 -1.41 1.72
C LEU A 147 -11.56 0.08 1.57
N ARG A 148 -12.77 0.53 1.94
CA ARG A 148 -13.14 1.95 1.91
C ARG A 148 -12.22 2.79 2.81
N HIS A 149 -11.90 2.30 4.00
CA HIS A 149 -10.96 2.98 4.92
C HIS A 149 -9.53 3.00 4.37
N ILE A 150 -9.05 1.91 3.78
CA ILE A 150 -7.73 1.84 3.13
C ILE A 150 -7.64 2.85 1.98
N VAL A 151 -8.69 2.97 1.16
CA VAL A 151 -8.76 3.94 0.06
C VAL A 151 -8.71 5.36 0.60
N TYR A 152 -9.47 5.70 1.65
CA TYR A 152 -9.41 7.02 2.27
C TYR A 152 -8.03 7.33 2.85
N ALA A 153 -7.41 6.38 3.54
CA ALA A 153 -6.05 6.54 4.05
C ALA A 153 -5.08 6.79 2.89
N THR A 154 -5.19 6.05 1.79
CA THR A 154 -4.33 6.19 0.61
C THR A 154 -4.46 7.60 0.00
N PHE A 155 -5.69 8.10 -0.19
CA PHE A 155 -5.92 9.46 -0.67
C PHE A 155 -5.39 10.52 0.30
N PHE A 156 -5.51 10.28 1.61
CA PHE A 156 -4.94 11.17 2.62
C PHE A 156 -3.40 11.25 2.51
N PHE A 157 -2.71 10.11 2.37
CA PHE A 157 -1.26 10.08 2.17
C PHE A 157 -0.84 10.75 0.84
N LEU A 158 -1.58 10.53 -0.24
CA LEU A 158 -1.34 11.21 -1.53
C LEU A 158 -1.56 12.73 -1.42
N GLY A 159 -2.60 13.16 -0.69
CA GLY A 159 -2.83 14.57 -0.39
C GLY A 159 -1.69 15.19 0.41
N LEU A 160 -1.16 14.48 1.42
CA LEU A 160 0.02 14.91 2.17
C LEU A 160 1.25 15.03 1.28
N LEU A 161 1.48 14.08 0.35
CA LEU A 161 2.57 14.17 -0.62
C LEU A 161 2.43 15.40 -1.52
N LEU A 162 1.23 15.74 -1.96
CA LEU A 162 0.98 16.94 -2.76
C LEU A 162 1.29 18.22 -1.97
N VAL A 163 0.81 18.32 -0.73
CA VAL A 163 1.11 19.46 0.16
C VAL A 163 2.62 19.57 0.39
N LEU A 164 3.29 18.44 0.62
CA LEU A 164 4.72 18.37 0.83
C LEU A 164 5.51 18.82 -0.41
N ALA A 165 5.06 18.44 -1.61
CA ALA A 165 5.64 18.90 -2.87
C ALA A 165 5.50 20.42 -3.05
N ILE A 166 4.31 20.98 -2.75
CA ILE A 166 4.07 22.42 -2.79
C ILE A 166 5.01 23.14 -1.82
N LEU A 167 5.11 22.67 -0.57
CA LEU A 167 5.99 23.25 0.44
C LEU A 167 7.47 23.17 0.02
N CYS A 168 7.90 22.09 -0.62
CA CYS A 168 9.26 21.96 -1.14
C CYS A 168 9.57 23.05 -2.19
N VAL A 169 8.62 23.36 -3.08
CA VAL A 169 8.77 24.46 -4.05
C VAL A 169 9.01 25.80 -3.35
N PHE A 170 8.20 26.13 -2.34
CA PHE A 170 8.31 27.42 -1.65
C PHE A 170 9.48 27.52 -0.66
N LEU A 171 9.82 26.44 0.02
CA LEU A 171 10.81 26.47 1.11
C LEU A 171 12.22 26.07 0.67
N VAL A 172 12.35 25.32 -0.42
CA VAL A 172 13.65 24.90 -0.96
C VAL A 172 13.92 25.61 -2.28
N PHE A 173 13.08 25.42 -3.29
CA PHE A 173 13.37 25.90 -4.64
C PHE A 173 13.32 27.42 -4.77
N TYR A 174 12.32 28.07 -4.18
CA TYR A 174 12.20 29.53 -4.22
C TYR A 174 13.41 30.26 -3.60
N PRO A 175 13.85 29.97 -2.35
CA PRO A 175 15.04 30.61 -1.80
C PRO A 175 16.31 30.23 -2.57
N LEU A 176 16.45 28.99 -3.05
CA LEU A 176 17.58 28.57 -3.87
C LEU A 176 17.65 29.38 -5.18
N MET A 177 16.51 29.59 -5.84
CA MET A 177 16.43 30.35 -7.08
C MET A 177 16.75 31.82 -6.86
N ARG A 178 16.28 32.41 -5.75
CA ARG A 178 16.62 33.78 -5.33
C ARG A 178 18.13 33.94 -5.06
N ASP A 179 18.76 32.96 -4.41
CA ASP A 179 20.20 33.00 -4.16
C ASP A 179 21.03 32.83 -5.43
N ILE A 180 20.63 31.94 -6.34
CA ILE A 180 21.28 31.79 -7.64
C ILE A 180 21.18 33.09 -8.42
N GLN A 181 20.01 33.75 -8.44
CA GLN A 181 19.84 35.05 -9.08
C GLN A 181 20.72 36.13 -8.45
N ASN A 182 20.80 36.20 -7.12
CA ASN A 182 21.68 37.14 -6.40
C ASN A 182 23.16 36.89 -6.69
N LEU A 183 23.59 35.63 -6.70
CA LEU A 183 24.97 35.24 -7.07
C LEU A 183 25.28 35.64 -8.51
N ASN A 184 24.36 35.41 -9.44
CA ASN A 184 24.55 35.76 -10.83
C ASN A 184 24.57 37.28 -11.03
N HIS A 185 23.74 38.02 -10.29
CA HIS A 185 23.75 39.49 -10.28
C HIS A 185 25.05 40.06 -9.72
N ASN A 186 25.53 39.52 -8.58
CA ASN A 186 26.82 39.91 -7.98
C ASN A 186 28.01 39.56 -8.88
N ARG A 187 27.98 38.40 -9.55
CA ARG A 187 29.02 38.01 -10.51
C ARG A 187 29.02 38.94 -11.73
N ARG A 188 27.84 39.28 -12.26
CA ARG A 188 27.70 40.18 -13.41
C ARG A 188 28.13 41.61 -13.07
N SER A 189 27.74 42.13 -11.91
CA SER A 189 28.19 43.44 -11.44
C SER A 189 29.69 43.48 -11.13
N TRP A 190 30.27 42.40 -10.61
CA TRP A 190 31.72 42.29 -10.43
C TRP A 190 32.50 42.25 -11.74
N ILE A 191 31.99 41.56 -12.76
CA ILE A 191 32.58 41.55 -14.11
C ILE A 191 32.56 42.96 -14.72
N ILE A 192 31.40 43.64 -14.67
CA ILE A 192 31.24 45.01 -15.17
C ILE A 192 32.17 45.98 -14.42
N PHE A 193 32.28 45.83 -13.10
CA PHE A 193 33.19 46.65 -12.28
C PHE A 193 34.66 46.47 -12.70
N LYS A 194 35.10 45.24 -12.94
CA LYS A 194 36.45 44.95 -13.46
C LYS A 194 36.68 45.57 -14.85
N GLU A 195 35.69 45.48 -15.73
CA GLU A 195 35.75 46.07 -17.07
C GLU A 195 35.91 47.59 -17.01
N LEU A 196 35.09 48.27 -16.20
CA LEU A 196 35.17 49.71 -15.95
C LEU A 196 36.51 50.13 -15.35
N GLN A 197 37.06 49.35 -14.42
CA GLN A 197 38.38 49.61 -13.84
C GLN A 197 39.49 49.48 -14.88
N SER A 198 39.41 48.47 -15.75
CA SER A 198 40.37 48.28 -16.85
C SER A 198 40.30 49.43 -17.88
N CYS A 199 39.10 49.90 -18.23
CA CYS A 199 38.92 51.04 -19.12
C CYS A 199 39.45 52.34 -18.49
N LYS A 200 39.27 52.54 -17.19
CA LYS A 200 39.81 53.69 -16.46
C LYS A 200 41.34 53.67 -16.39
N LEU A 201 41.95 52.48 -16.29
CA LEU A 201 43.41 52.29 -16.38
C LEU A 201 43.93 52.55 -17.81
N LYS A 202 43.22 52.07 -18.83
CA LYS A 202 43.58 52.27 -20.24
C LYS A 202 43.50 53.75 -20.67
N ASN A 203 42.48 54.49 -20.21
CA ASN A 203 42.40 55.94 -20.46
C ASN A 203 43.43 56.77 -19.69
N ARG A 204 43.99 56.25 -18.58
CA ARG A 204 45.08 56.91 -17.86
C ARG A 204 46.45 56.69 -18.51
N SER A 205 46.66 55.59 -19.25
CA SER A 205 47.91 55.39 -19.99
C SER A 205 47.98 56.29 -21.22
N VAL A 206 46.86 56.52 -21.92
CA VAL A 206 46.81 57.38 -23.11
C VAL A 206 47.08 58.87 -22.79
N LYS A 207 46.75 59.33 -21.58
CA LYS A 207 47.02 60.72 -21.14
C LYS A 207 48.42 60.95 -20.56
N ARG A 208 49.30 59.95 -20.53
CA ARG A 208 50.69 60.09 -20.03
C ARG A 208 51.72 60.30 -21.13
N ASP A 209 51.30 60.22 -22.40
CA ASP A 209 52.16 60.32 -23.57
C ASP A 209 51.92 61.63 -24.38
N GLU A 210 51.21 62.61 -23.81
CA GLU A 210 51.12 64.01 -24.29
C GLU A 210 51.93 64.93 -23.36
#